data_AF-A0A2T1GA48-F1
#
_entry.id   AF-A0A2T1GA48-F1
#
_cell.length_a   1.000
_cell.length_b   1.000
_cell.length_c   1.000
_cell.angle_alpha   90.00
_cell.angle_beta   90.00
_cell.angle_gamma   90.00
#
_symmetry.space_group_name_H-M   'P 1'
#
loop_
_entity.id
_entity.type
_entity.pdbx_description
1 polymer ?
#
loop_
_entity_poly.entity_id
_entity_poly.type
_entity_poly.pdbx_seq_one_letter_code
_entity_poly.pdbx_strand_id
1 'polypeptide(L)'
;MSRYYHPTRYTSRSPQPPAARTQINQSWFKSPLILSAILLGLGVVGATLFVEFTTQRIIHIRADDNSDSAETYTAQRQQHCQASIQHYKPGDVAISMSFADRPVTTQNISISNSLSLLGQCKDPKRAIANKHPGTSLILLLDRIQSTIQKERARHNLNPVVVTIAIQDDEPGPNQPNPKDVQRIKTVVHKITENNGAIAFMVEDETLKNQLETNLTSEGKVQICDFKDISNCVSLALETARKPGSR
;
A
#
# COMPACT_ATOMS: atom_id res chain seq x y z
N MET A 1 -18.70 -24.85 -103.15
CA MET A 1 -19.44 -25.54 -102.07
C MET A 1 -18.49 -26.44 -101.31
N SER A 2 -18.05 -26.03 -100.12
CA SER A 2 -17.17 -26.83 -99.26
C SER A 2 -17.70 -26.69 -97.84
N ARG A 3 -18.21 -27.80 -97.27
CA ARG A 3 -18.77 -27.86 -95.92
C ARG A 3 -17.63 -28.17 -94.94
N TYR A 4 -17.22 -27.18 -94.16
CA TYR A 4 -16.33 -27.39 -93.03
C TYR A 4 -17.14 -27.89 -91.82
N TYR A 5 -16.84 -29.10 -91.38
CA TYR A 5 -17.33 -29.71 -90.15
C TYR A 5 -16.53 -29.16 -88.96
N HIS A 6 -17.22 -28.58 -87.96
CA HIS A 6 -16.66 -28.30 -86.64
C HIS A 6 -16.85 -29.51 -85.74
N PRO A 7 -15.78 -30.05 -85.11
CA PRO A 7 -15.93 -31.04 -84.05
C PRO A 7 -16.27 -30.35 -82.72
N THR A 8 -17.38 -30.78 -82.12
CA THR A 8 -17.83 -30.43 -80.77
C THR A 8 -16.89 -31.06 -79.73
N ARG A 9 -16.18 -30.23 -78.96
CA ARG A 9 -15.44 -30.66 -77.77
C ARG A 9 -16.43 -31.05 -76.67
N TYR A 10 -16.51 -32.35 -76.38
CA TYR A 10 -17.06 -32.85 -75.12
C TYR A 10 -16.10 -32.52 -73.97
N THR A 11 -16.51 -31.64 -73.06
CA THR A 11 -15.84 -31.45 -71.77
C THR A 11 -16.18 -32.63 -70.86
N SER A 12 -15.22 -33.54 -70.70
CA SER A 12 -15.23 -34.56 -69.64
C SER A 12 -15.14 -33.86 -68.28
N ARG A 13 -16.24 -33.87 -67.51
CA ARG A 13 -16.23 -33.53 -66.09
C ARG A 13 -15.64 -34.72 -65.34
N SER A 14 -14.38 -34.61 -64.94
CA SER A 14 -13.82 -35.47 -63.90
C SER A 14 -14.63 -35.29 -62.60
N PRO A 15 -15.09 -36.36 -61.94
CA PRO A 15 -15.68 -36.26 -60.61
C PRO A 15 -14.61 -35.72 -59.65
N GLN A 16 -14.86 -34.53 -59.07
CA GLN A 16 -14.06 -34.07 -57.94
C GLN A 16 -14.26 -35.04 -56.77
N PRO A 17 -13.18 -35.52 -56.11
CA PRO A 17 -13.33 -36.24 -54.87
C PRO A 17 -14.03 -35.34 -53.84
N PRO A 18 -14.92 -35.87 -52.99
CA PRO A 18 -15.60 -35.08 -51.99
C PRO A 18 -14.56 -34.40 -51.09
N ALA A 19 -14.72 -33.10 -50.86
CA ALA A 19 -13.92 -32.35 -49.91
C ALA A 19 -13.93 -33.11 -48.58
N ALA A 20 -12.76 -33.57 -48.14
CA ALA A 20 -12.58 -34.13 -46.81
C ALA A 20 -13.08 -33.10 -45.81
N ARG A 21 -14.25 -33.34 -45.22
CA ARG A 21 -14.70 -32.60 -44.04
C ARG A 21 -13.63 -32.82 -42.99
N THR A 22 -12.80 -31.82 -42.75
CA THR A 22 -12.00 -31.73 -41.54
C THR A 22 -13.01 -31.78 -40.40
N GLN A 23 -13.20 -32.96 -39.83
CA GLN A 23 -13.83 -33.09 -38.52
C GLN A 23 -12.94 -32.28 -37.58
N ILE A 24 -13.38 -31.06 -37.26
CA ILE A 24 -12.88 -30.36 -36.08
C ILE A 24 -13.33 -31.26 -34.93
N ASN A 25 -12.43 -32.16 -34.54
CA ASN A 25 -12.66 -33.11 -33.49
C ASN A 25 -12.79 -32.30 -32.21
N GLN A 26 -14.01 -31.88 -31.89
CA GLN A 26 -14.40 -31.24 -30.65
C GLN A 26 -14.29 -32.29 -29.53
N SER A 27 -13.08 -32.73 -29.25
CA SER A 27 -12.75 -33.75 -28.23
C SER A 27 -12.00 -33.15 -27.05
N TRP A 28 -11.71 -31.85 -27.09
CA TRP A 28 -10.94 -31.20 -26.03
C TRP A 28 -11.68 -31.21 -24.68
N PHE A 29 -13.01 -31.11 -24.69
CA PHE A 29 -13.86 -31.25 -23.50
C PHE A 29 -14.07 -32.69 -23.02
N LYS A 30 -13.59 -33.70 -23.75
CA LYS A 30 -13.55 -35.10 -23.27
C LYS A 30 -12.23 -35.46 -22.62
N SER A 31 -11.21 -34.61 -22.76
CA SER A 31 -9.92 -34.82 -22.11
C SER A 31 -10.00 -34.35 -20.66
N PRO A 32 -9.89 -35.25 -19.67
CA PRO A 32 -9.88 -34.87 -18.25
C PRO A 32 -8.71 -33.93 -17.93
N LEU A 33 -7.60 -34.01 -18.68
CA LEU A 33 -6.45 -33.12 -18.53
C LEU A 33 -6.76 -31.69 -18.97
N ILE A 34 -7.46 -31.51 -20.11
CA ILE A 34 -7.81 -30.17 -20.61
C ILE A 34 -8.87 -29.52 -19.71
N LEU A 35 -9.87 -30.30 -19.27
CA LEU A 35 -10.84 -29.84 -18.27
C LEU A 35 -10.17 -29.45 -16.95
N SER A 36 -9.22 -30.25 -16.45
CA SER A 36 -8.47 -29.93 -15.23
C SER A 36 -7.64 -28.66 -15.39
N ALA A 37 -6.99 -28.47 -16.53
CA ALA A 37 -6.23 -27.26 -16.83
C ALA A 37 -7.11 -26.01 -16.90
N ILE A 38 -8.31 -26.10 -17.48
CA ILE A 38 -9.28 -25.00 -17.53
C ILE A 38 -9.82 -24.70 -16.14
N LEU A 39 -10.19 -25.72 -15.36
CA LEU A 39 -10.66 -25.54 -13.99
C LEU A 39 -9.57 -24.95 -13.08
N LEU A 40 -8.32 -25.39 -13.23
CA LEU A 40 -7.17 -24.78 -12.55
C LEU A 40 -6.99 -23.32 -13.00
N GLY A 41 -7.05 -23.04 -14.30
CA GLY A 41 -6.94 -21.68 -14.83
C GLY A 41 -8.04 -20.76 -14.29
N LEU A 42 -9.30 -21.20 -14.31
CA LEU A 42 -10.44 -20.48 -13.74
C LEU A 42 -10.33 -20.35 -12.22
N GLY A 43 -9.85 -21.38 -11.52
CA GLY A 43 -9.61 -21.35 -10.09
C GLY A 43 -8.53 -20.33 -9.71
N VAL A 44 -7.43 -20.27 -10.46
CA VAL A 44 -6.37 -19.28 -10.25
C VAL A 44 -6.88 -17.86 -10.51
N VAL A 45 -7.55 -17.62 -11.65
CA VAL A 45 -8.12 -16.31 -11.97
C VAL A 45 -9.22 -15.90 -10.97
N GLY A 46 -10.07 -16.84 -10.58
CA GLY A 46 -11.11 -16.61 -9.58
C GLY A 46 -10.53 -16.28 -8.21
N ALA A 47 -9.48 -17.00 -7.78
CA ALA A 47 -8.80 -16.74 -6.52
C ALA A 47 -8.09 -15.38 -6.50
N THR A 48 -7.42 -14.98 -7.57
CA THR A 48 -6.74 -13.67 -7.64
C THR A 48 -7.74 -12.52 -7.60
N LEU A 49 -8.84 -12.61 -8.36
CA LEU A 49 -9.91 -11.62 -8.32
C LEU A 49 -10.59 -11.59 -6.95
N PHE A 50 -10.83 -12.74 -6.32
CA PHE A 50 -11.42 -12.80 -4.99
C PHE A 50 -10.55 -12.07 -3.95
N VAL A 51 -9.22 -12.24 -3.98
CA VAL A 51 -8.30 -11.51 -3.11
C VAL A 51 -8.35 -10.00 -3.36
N GLU A 52 -8.41 -9.57 -4.62
CA GLU A 52 -8.49 -8.16 -4.98
C GLU A 52 -9.80 -7.50 -4.51
N PHE A 53 -10.92 -8.23 -4.57
CA PHE A 53 -12.22 -7.74 -4.09
C PHE A 53 -12.42 -7.81 -2.57
N THR A 54 -11.71 -8.71 -1.88
CA THR A 54 -11.86 -8.92 -0.43
C THR A 54 -10.82 -8.21 0.41
N THR A 55 -9.72 -7.74 -0.19
CA THR A 55 -8.70 -7.01 0.55
C THR A 55 -9.19 -5.60 0.90
N GLN A 56 -9.35 -5.34 2.19
CA GLN A 56 -9.67 -4.01 2.71
C GLN A 56 -8.56 -3.02 2.31
N ARG A 57 -8.95 -1.98 1.57
CA ARG A 57 -8.08 -0.85 1.21
C ARG A 57 -7.85 0.03 2.42
N ILE A 58 -6.68 0.67 2.47
CA ILE A 58 -6.29 1.57 3.57
C ILE A 58 -5.80 2.92 3.06
N ILE A 59 -5.79 3.91 3.96
CA ILE A 59 -4.97 5.12 3.82
C ILE A 59 -3.78 4.93 4.76
N HIS A 60 -2.58 4.77 4.21
CA HIS A 60 -1.35 4.70 4.98
C HIS A 60 -0.65 6.05 5.01
N ILE A 61 -0.40 6.59 6.20
CA ILE A 61 0.39 7.79 6.42
C ILE A 61 1.71 7.39 7.07
N ARG A 62 2.79 7.42 6.30
CA ARG A 62 4.15 7.17 6.77
C ARG A 62 4.79 8.50 7.16
N ALA A 63 5.31 8.61 8.38
CA ALA A 63 6.05 9.77 8.84
C ALA A 63 7.48 9.39 9.25
N ASP A 64 8.45 10.10 8.71
CA ASP A 64 9.87 9.88 8.96
C ASP A 64 10.53 11.15 9.53
N ASP A 65 11.24 11.00 10.64
CA ASP A 65 12.01 12.07 11.27
C ASP A 65 13.23 12.44 10.40
N ASN A 66 13.28 13.71 10.01
CA ASN A 66 14.33 14.32 9.19
C ASN A 66 15.07 15.43 9.96
N SER A 67 14.94 15.49 11.28
CA SER A 67 15.69 16.40 12.13
C SER A 67 17.20 16.14 12.03
N ASP A 68 17.98 17.12 12.50
CA ASP A 68 19.44 17.03 12.44
C ASP A 68 19.98 15.90 13.32
N SER A 69 19.37 15.69 14.49
CA SER A 69 19.65 14.56 15.38
C SER A 69 19.34 13.21 14.70
N ALA A 70 18.39 13.18 13.77
CA ALA A 70 18.02 11.98 13.03
C ALA A 70 18.90 11.66 11.79
N GLU A 71 20.10 12.23 11.65
CA GLU A 71 20.98 12.03 10.48
C GLU A 71 21.41 10.57 10.29
N THR A 72 21.75 9.93 11.40
CA THR A 72 22.34 8.59 11.46
C THR A 72 21.32 7.48 11.15
N TYR A 73 20.02 7.77 11.18
CA TYR A 73 18.95 6.76 11.03
C TYR A 73 18.46 6.55 9.59
N THR A 74 19.36 6.77 8.63
CA THR A 74 19.04 6.61 7.21
C THR A 74 18.63 5.17 6.87
N ALA A 75 19.26 4.16 7.49
CA ALA A 75 18.92 2.76 7.27
C ALA A 75 17.50 2.43 7.79
N GLN A 76 17.12 2.99 8.93
CA GLN A 76 15.81 2.81 9.56
C GLN A 76 14.71 3.47 8.74
N ARG A 77 14.93 4.69 8.22
CA ARG A 77 13.98 5.32 7.26
C ARG A 77 13.81 4.47 6.00
N GLN A 78 14.91 3.93 5.46
CA GLN A 78 14.85 3.03 4.31
C GLN A 78 14.07 1.75 4.63
N GLN A 79 14.31 1.14 5.79
CA GLN A 79 13.59 -0.05 6.25
C GLN A 79 12.09 0.24 6.44
N HIS A 80 11.75 1.38 7.05
CA HIS A 80 10.38 1.84 7.23
C HIS A 80 9.68 2.00 5.88
N CYS A 81 10.36 2.60 4.90
CA CYS A 81 9.87 2.72 3.54
C CYS A 81 9.65 1.35 2.86
N GLN A 82 10.63 0.45 2.94
CA GLN A 82 10.59 -0.86 2.31
C GLN A 82 9.50 -1.75 2.92
N ALA A 83 9.41 -1.81 4.25
CA ALA A 83 8.39 -2.56 4.97
C ALA A 83 6.98 -2.07 4.60
N SER A 84 6.80 -0.75 4.47
CA SER A 84 5.52 -0.17 4.04
C SER A 84 5.13 -0.63 2.62
N ILE A 85 6.06 -0.50 1.67
CA ILE A 85 5.79 -0.83 0.25
C ILE A 85 5.51 -2.31 0.04
N GLN A 86 6.18 -3.19 0.78
CA GLN A 86 5.94 -4.64 0.72
C GLN A 86 4.50 -5.02 1.08
N HIS A 87 3.82 -4.20 1.89
CA HIS A 87 2.45 -4.45 2.36
C HIS A 87 1.39 -3.68 1.58
N TYR A 88 1.77 -2.79 0.67
CA TYR A 88 0.83 -2.07 -0.17
C TYR A 88 0.12 -3.00 -1.16
N LYS A 89 -1.17 -2.72 -1.34
CA LYS A 89 -2.08 -3.43 -2.23
C LYS A 89 -2.71 -2.42 -3.20
N PRO A 90 -3.13 -2.87 -4.39
CA PRO A 90 -3.86 -2.00 -5.32
C PRO A 90 -5.08 -1.34 -4.65
N GLY A 91 -5.25 -0.03 -4.88
CA GLY A 91 -6.33 0.77 -4.32
C GLY A 91 -6.05 1.38 -2.94
N ASP A 92 -4.92 1.07 -2.30
CA ASP A 92 -4.49 1.82 -1.12
C ASP A 92 -4.09 3.26 -1.50
N VAL A 93 -4.09 4.14 -0.51
CA VAL A 93 -3.52 5.49 -0.61
C VAL A 93 -2.30 5.55 0.30
N ALA A 94 -1.13 5.90 -0.25
CA ALA A 94 0.08 6.12 0.52
C ALA A 94 0.43 7.61 0.56
N ILE A 95 0.55 8.12 1.78
CA ILE A 95 0.91 9.50 2.07
C ILE A 95 2.23 9.47 2.84
N SER A 96 3.26 10.07 2.29
CA SER A 96 4.56 10.20 2.95
C SER A 96 4.68 11.59 3.56
N MET A 97 5.13 11.65 4.80
CA MET A 97 5.44 12.87 5.52
C MET A 97 6.87 12.81 6.03
N SER A 98 7.57 13.92 5.89
CA SER A 98 8.82 14.14 6.62
C SER A 98 8.57 15.19 7.69
N PHE A 99 9.18 15.05 8.85
CA PHE A 99 9.02 16.02 9.92
C PHE A 99 10.32 16.27 10.66
N ALA A 100 10.40 17.48 11.21
CA ALA A 100 11.45 17.97 12.09
C ALA A 100 10.84 19.20 12.78
N ASP A 101 11.24 20.41 12.36
CA ASP A 101 10.67 21.67 12.83
C ASP A 101 9.18 21.85 12.48
N ARG A 102 8.78 21.19 11.39
CA ARG A 102 7.39 21.10 10.95
C ARG A 102 7.18 19.82 10.13
N PRO A 103 5.97 19.25 10.14
CA PRO A 103 5.62 18.17 9.22
C PRO A 103 5.32 18.70 7.82
N VAL A 104 5.83 18.01 6.81
CA VAL A 104 5.60 18.30 5.38
C VAL A 104 5.18 17.02 4.67
N THR A 105 4.04 17.08 3.97
CA THR A 105 3.61 16.00 3.07
C THR A 105 4.50 16.01 1.83
N THR A 106 5.32 14.98 1.66
CA THR A 106 6.26 14.85 0.54
C THR A 106 5.65 14.04 -0.60
N GLN A 107 4.67 13.20 -0.31
CA GLN A 107 4.00 12.36 -1.29
C GLN A 107 2.54 12.08 -0.90
N ASN A 108 1.66 11.98 -1.89
CA ASN A 108 0.31 11.44 -1.74
C ASN A 108 -0.04 10.72 -3.05
N ILE A 109 -0.04 9.40 -3.04
CA ILE A 109 -0.22 8.57 -4.23
C ILE A 109 -1.28 7.49 -3.98
N SER A 110 -2.05 7.17 -5.02
CA SER A 110 -2.86 5.95 -5.07
C SER A 110 -1.99 4.81 -5.57
N ILE A 111 -2.03 3.67 -4.88
CA ILE A 111 -1.26 2.49 -5.23
C ILE A 111 -1.98 1.74 -6.34
N SER A 112 -1.37 1.64 -7.52
CA SER A 112 -1.78 0.70 -8.57
C SER A 112 -0.92 -0.56 -8.58
N ASN A 113 0.37 -0.42 -8.28
CA ASN A 113 1.34 -1.49 -8.17
C ASN A 113 2.40 -1.13 -7.10
N SER A 114 2.66 -2.03 -6.16
CA SER A 114 3.67 -1.80 -5.11
C SER A 114 5.11 -1.92 -5.64
N LEU A 115 5.35 -2.76 -6.65
CA LEU A 115 6.70 -2.98 -7.21
C LEU A 115 7.29 -1.71 -7.84
N SER A 116 6.45 -0.84 -8.41
CA SER A 116 6.90 0.44 -8.98
C SER A 116 7.41 1.43 -7.93
N LEU A 117 7.19 1.16 -6.64
CA LEU A 117 7.56 2.05 -5.55
C LEU A 117 8.88 1.64 -4.88
N LEU A 118 9.37 0.42 -5.11
CA LEU A 118 10.60 -0.08 -4.47
C LEU A 118 11.83 0.82 -4.74
N GLY A 119 11.89 1.45 -5.91
CA GLY A 119 12.94 2.40 -6.25
C GLY A 119 12.92 3.68 -5.39
N GLN A 120 11.78 4.04 -4.81
CA GLN A 120 11.61 5.28 -4.03
C GLN A 120 12.30 5.22 -2.66
N CYS A 121 12.54 4.02 -2.11
CA CYS A 121 13.25 3.89 -0.84
C CYS A 121 14.78 4.03 -0.97
N LYS A 122 15.30 4.16 -2.19
CA LYS A 122 16.75 4.23 -2.43
C LYS A 122 17.33 5.64 -2.29
N ASP A 123 16.49 6.67 -2.15
CA ASP A 123 16.97 8.03 -1.93
C ASP A 123 17.01 8.32 -0.43
N PRO A 124 18.19 8.25 0.22
CA PRO A 124 18.33 8.50 1.65
C PRO A 124 18.23 9.99 2.00
N LYS A 125 18.16 10.88 1.00
CA LYS A 125 18.23 12.32 1.25
C LYS A 125 17.00 12.77 2.02
N ARG A 126 17.24 13.61 3.03
CA ARG A 126 16.19 14.35 3.73
C ARG A 126 15.38 15.11 2.69
N ALA A 127 14.09 14.81 2.62
CA ALA A 127 13.18 15.48 1.69
C ALA A 127 12.97 16.96 2.04
N ILE A 128 13.31 17.36 3.27
CA ILE A 128 13.20 18.73 3.77
C ILE A 128 14.42 19.07 4.62
N ALA A 129 14.89 20.32 4.52
CA ALA A 129 15.84 20.89 5.48
C ALA A 129 15.07 21.61 6.60
N ASN A 130 15.63 21.55 7.81
CA ASN A 130 15.09 22.24 8.99
C ASN A 130 15.14 23.75 8.75
N LYS A 131 14.04 24.44 9.04
CA LYS A 131 14.03 25.92 9.04
C LYS A 131 14.29 26.49 10.43
N HIS A 132 13.96 25.74 11.46
CA HIS A 132 14.11 26.08 12.87
C HIS A 132 14.61 24.84 13.64
N PRO A 133 15.22 25.02 14.81
CA PRO A 133 15.59 23.88 15.64
C PRO A 133 14.35 23.19 16.22
N GLY A 134 14.45 21.88 16.41
CA GLY A 134 13.54 21.05 17.19
C GLY A 134 12.65 20.11 16.36
N THR A 135 12.13 19.11 17.06
CA THR A 135 11.22 18.08 16.55
C THR A 135 9.98 18.06 17.44
N SER A 136 8.79 18.11 16.85
CA SER A 136 7.55 18.11 17.62
C SER A 136 6.58 17.02 17.15
N LEU A 137 6.41 16.01 18.00
CA LEU A 137 5.44 14.94 17.79
C LEU A 137 4.01 15.48 17.72
N ILE A 138 3.66 16.46 18.56
CA ILE A 138 2.32 17.05 18.58
C ILE A 138 1.99 17.73 17.25
N LEU A 139 2.92 18.52 16.69
CA LEU A 139 2.69 19.17 15.39
C LEU A 139 2.52 18.12 14.27
N LEU A 140 3.30 17.04 14.32
CA LEU A 140 3.15 15.92 13.39
C LEU A 140 1.77 15.28 13.51
N LEU A 141 1.33 14.93 14.72
CA LEU A 141 0.04 14.28 14.97
C LEU A 141 -1.14 15.18 14.52
N ASP A 142 -1.09 16.48 14.79
CA ASP A 142 -2.11 17.43 14.31
C ASP A 142 -2.16 17.50 12.78
N ARG A 143 -0.99 17.46 12.12
CA ARG A 143 -0.91 17.45 10.65
C ARG A 143 -1.45 16.15 10.07
N ILE A 144 -1.18 15.01 10.71
CA ILE A 144 -1.73 13.70 10.34
C ILE A 144 -3.25 13.76 10.45
N GLN A 145 -3.80 14.23 11.58
CA GLN A 145 -5.24 14.35 11.77
C GLN A 145 -5.89 15.26 10.71
N SER A 146 -5.27 16.41 10.42
CA SER A 146 -5.73 17.31 9.36
C SER A 146 -5.72 16.65 7.98
N THR A 147 -4.74 15.77 7.73
CA THR A 147 -4.63 15.01 6.48
C THR A 147 -5.71 13.93 6.38
N ILE A 148 -5.99 13.24 7.49
CA ILE A 148 -7.11 12.29 7.57
C ILE A 148 -8.43 13.00 7.27
N GLN A 149 -8.69 14.13 7.92
CA GLN A 149 -9.90 14.92 7.68
C GLN A 149 -10.04 15.35 6.22
N LYS A 150 -8.93 15.72 5.57
CA LYS A 150 -8.90 16.05 4.13
C LYS A 150 -9.27 14.86 3.26
N GLU A 151 -8.81 13.65 3.59
CA GLU A 151 -9.20 12.43 2.87
C GLU A 151 -10.66 12.05 3.12
N ARG A 152 -11.15 12.22 4.35
CA ARG A 152 -12.58 12.02 4.67
C ARG A 152 -13.49 13.00 3.92
N ALA A 153 -13.09 14.26 3.81
CA ALA A 153 -13.81 15.27 3.02
C ALA A 153 -13.85 14.95 1.52
N ARG A 154 -12.94 14.11 1.03
CA ARG A 154 -12.92 13.57 -0.34
C ARG A 154 -13.70 12.25 -0.48
N HIS A 155 -14.49 11.89 0.53
CA HIS A 155 -15.23 10.63 0.61
C HIS A 155 -14.35 9.37 0.62
N ASN A 156 -13.06 9.49 0.93
CA ASN A 156 -12.21 8.33 1.15
C ASN A 156 -12.40 7.86 2.60
N LEU A 157 -13.22 6.83 2.81
CA LEU A 157 -13.59 6.29 4.13
C LEU A 157 -12.78 5.04 4.53
N ASN A 158 -11.72 4.72 3.81
CA ASN A 158 -10.87 3.57 4.11
C ASN A 158 -10.25 3.69 5.52
N PRO A 159 -10.03 2.59 6.25
CA PRO A 159 -9.26 2.58 7.50
C PRO A 159 -7.91 3.28 7.35
N VAL A 160 -7.50 4.00 8.39
CA VAL A 160 -6.24 4.74 8.40
C VAL A 160 -5.17 3.95 9.16
N VAL A 161 -3.97 3.90 8.61
CA VAL A 161 -2.79 3.42 9.30
C VAL A 161 -1.77 4.54 9.34
N VAL A 162 -1.22 4.81 10.52
CA VAL A 162 -0.17 5.80 10.70
C VAL A 162 1.07 5.07 11.21
N THR A 163 2.21 5.23 10.56
CA THR A 163 3.49 4.70 11.04
C THR A 163 4.48 5.83 11.17
N ILE A 164 5.05 6.02 12.36
CA ILE A 164 5.92 7.15 12.70
C ILE A 164 7.27 6.63 13.17
N ALA A 165 8.31 6.83 12.37
CA ALA A 165 9.69 6.62 12.82
C ALA A 165 10.22 7.93 13.40
N ILE A 166 10.43 7.96 14.72
CA ILE A 166 10.89 9.13 15.46
C ILE A 166 12.12 8.77 16.28
N GLN A 167 13.16 9.60 16.20
CA GLN A 167 14.30 9.41 17.10
C GLN A 167 13.94 9.94 18.48
N ASP A 168 13.61 11.23 18.56
CA ASP A 168 13.35 11.94 19.81
C ASP A 168 12.32 13.07 19.59
N ASP A 169 11.68 13.51 20.67
CA ASP A 169 10.74 14.64 20.71
C ASP A 169 11.41 15.82 21.43
N GLU A 170 12.25 16.54 20.69
CA GLU A 170 13.01 17.71 21.15
C GLU A 170 12.39 19.03 20.66
N PRO A 171 11.26 19.51 21.20
CA PRO A 171 10.59 20.66 20.63
C PRO A 171 11.40 21.94 20.81
N GLY A 172 11.43 22.74 19.75
CA GLY A 172 12.03 24.06 19.74
C GLY A 172 11.23 25.08 20.57
N PRO A 173 11.78 26.29 20.78
CA PRO A 173 11.24 27.30 21.72
C PRO A 173 9.77 27.71 21.49
N ASN A 174 9.25 27.57 20.28
CA ASN A 174 7.88 27.94 19.89
C ASN A 174 7.01 26.73 19.51
N GLN A 175 7.47 25.51 19.81
CA GLN A 175 6.74 24.29 19.53
C GLN A 175 5.96 23.82 20.77
N PRO A 176 4.88 23.04 20.58
CA PRO A 176 4.12 22.49 21.69
C PRO A 176 4.99 21.71 22.68
N ASN A 177 4.63 21.80 23.97
CA ASN A 177 5.29 21.07 25.04
C ASN A 177 5.11 19.56 24.84
N PRO A 178 6.19 18.75 24.80
CA PRO A 178 6.09 17.32 24.51
C PRO A 178 5.44 16.55 25.68
N LYS A 179 5.41 17.17 26.87
CA LYS A 179 4.73 16.65 28.07
C LYS A 179 3.22 16.88 28.07
N ASP A 180 2.65 17.49 27.04
CA ASP A 180 1.19 17.57 26.88
C ASP A 180 0.60 16.23 26.41
N VAL A 181 0.70 15.24 27.31
CA VAL A 181 0.28 13.86 27.09
C VAL A 181 -1.21 13.78 26.75
N GLN A 182 -2.05 14.65 27.32
CA GLN A 182 -3.49 14.65 27.05
C GLN A 182 -3.80 15.03 25.60
N ARG A 183 -3.07 16.00 25.04
CA ARG A 183 -3.19 16.31 23.61
C ARG A 183 -2.76 15.15 22.74
N ILE A 184 -1.62 14.52 23.04
CA ILE A 184 -1.14 13.33 22.31
C ILE A 184 -2.20 12.23 22.35
N LYS A 185 -2.70 11.86 23.54
CA LYS A 185 -3.79 10.89 23.73
C LYS A 185 -5.01 11.22 22.89
N THR A 186 -5.47 12.47 22.96
CA THR A 186 -6.67 12.91 22.24
C THR A 186 -6.51 12.76 20.73
N VAL A 187 -5.36 13.12 20.18
CA VAL A 187 -5.11 13.01 18.73
C VAL A 187 -4.93 11.56 18.33
N VAL A 188 -4.18 10.77 19.11
CA VAL A 188 -4.01 9.32 18.87
C VAL A 188 -5.36 8.60 18.89
N HIS A 189 -6.23 8.89 19.85
CA HIS A 189 -7.59 8.35 19.92
C HIS A 189 -8.40 8.67 18.65
N LYS A 190 -8.32 9.90 18.15
CA LYS A 190 -8.99 10.33 16.90
C LYS A 190 -8.39 9.69 15.64
N ILE A 191 -7.14 9.23 15.70
CA ILE A 191 -6.53 8.47 14.61
C ILE A 191 -6.98 7.01 14.67
N THR A 192 -7.07 6.43 15.87
CA THR A 192 -7.39 5.00 16.06
C THR A 192 -8.89 4.71 16.09
N GLU A 193 -9.75 5.71 16.27
CA GLU A 193 -11.20 5.57 16.04
C GLU A 193 -11.49 5.12 14.60
N ASN A 194 -12.66 4.51 14.37
CA ASN A 194 -13.11 4.07 13.04
C ASN A 194 -12.15 3.08 12.34
N ASN A 195 -11.66 2.08 13.08
CA ASN A 195 -10.72 1.04 12.62
C ASN A 195 -9.32 1.54 12.26
N GLY A 196 -8.95 2.74 12.71
CA GLY A 196 -7.59 3.23 12.54
C GLY A 196 -6.55 2.47 13.39
N ALA A 197 -5.30 2.53 12.98
CA ALA A 197 -4.16 2.02 13.75
C ALA A 197 -2.99 2.99 13.67
N ILE A 198 -2.19 3.05 14.73
CA ILE A 198 -0.95 3.84 14.76
C ILE A 198 0.20 3.02 15.33
N ALA A 199 1.36 3.12 14.70
CA ALA A 199 2.59 2.54 15.18
C ALA A 199 3.66 3.62 15.35
N PHE A 200 4.26 3.66 16.53
CA PHE A 200 5.44 4.46 16.83
C PHE A 200 6.66 3.55 16.82
N MET A 201 7.61 3.81 15.93
CA MET A 201 8.94 3.23 15.99
C MET A 201 9.81 4.31 16.63
N VAL A 202 10.39 4.01 17.78
CA VAL A 202 11.03 5.00 18.65
C VAL A 202 12.43 4.54 19.00
N GLU A 203 13.42 5.43 18.91
CA GLU A 203 14.79 5.17 19.37
C GLU A 203 15.00 5.63 20.82
N ASP A 204 14.53 6.82 21.19
CA ASP A 204 14.70 7.33 22.54
C ASP A 204 13.86 6.54 23.56
N GLU A 205 14.54 5.93 24.53
CA GLU A 205 13.90 5.12 25.57
C GLU A 205 12.98 5.95 26.48
N THR A 206 13.26 7.23 26.70
CA THR A 206 12.42 8.08 27.55
C THR A 206 11.07 8.33 26.87
N LEU A 207 11.08 8.73 25.60
CA LEU A 207 9.92 8.93 24.76
C LEU A 207 9.15 7.62 24.58
N LYS A 208 9.84 6.51 24.31
CA LYS A 208 9.21 5.19 24.19
C LYS A 208 8.44 4.83 25.46
N ASN A 209 9.09 4.89 26.63
CA ASN A 209 8.45 4.60 27.92
C ASN A 209 7.27 5.54 28.20
N GLN A 210 7.37 6.81 27.82
CA GLN A 210 6.26 7.77 27.93
C GLN A 210 5.09 7.38 27.03
N LEU A 211 5.35 7.01 25.77
CA LEU A 211 4.30 6.59 24.85
C LEU A 211 3.66 5.28 25.34
N GLU A 212 4.44 4.31 25.84
CA GLU A 212 3.92 3.03 26.34
C GLU A 212 3.05 3.24 27.59
N THR A 213 3.53 4.04 28.54
CA THR A 213 2.77 4.34 29.75
C THR A 213 1.44 5.02 29.45
N ASN A 214 1.40 5.86 28.42
CA ASN A 214 0.25 6.72 28.17
C ASN A 214 -0.68 6.20 27.08
N LEU A 215 -0.20 5.52 26.03
CA LEU A 215 -1.00 5.25 24.83
C LEU A 215 -1.43 3.80 24.67
N THR A 216 -0.91 2.87 25.47
CA THR A 216 -1.23 1.43 25.30
C THR A 216 -2.71 1.12 25.53
N SER A 217 -3.43 1.97 26.27
CA SER A 217 -4.89 1.88 26.43
C SER A 217 -5.69 2.46 25.26
N GLU A 218 -5.06 3.19 24.33
CA GLU A 218 -5.74 3.97 23.29
C GLU A 218 -5.93 3.17 21.99
N GLY A 219 -6.87 2.23 22.00
CA GLY A 219 -7.26 1.51 20.77
C GLY A 219 -6.11 0.70 20.17
N LYS A 220 -5.92 0.78 18.85
CA LYS A 220 -4.92 0.00 18.08
C LYS A 220 -3.58 0.77 17.97
N VAL A 221 -2.91 0.96 19.11
CA VAL A 221 -1.58 1.57 19.19
C VAL A 221 -0.51 0.49 19.32
N GLN A 222 0.61 0.65 18.61
CA GLN A 222 1.81 -0.14 18.76
C GLN A 222 3.01 0.78 18.96
N ILE A 223 3.92 0.36 19.83
CA ILE A 223 5.16 1.08 20.11
C ILE A 223 6.29 0.05 20.04
N CYS A 224 7.30 0.36 19.24
CA CYS A 224 8.33 -0.59 18.84
C CYS A 224 9.69 0.09 18.82
N ASP A 225 10.74 -0.71 19.01
CA ASP A 225 12.11 -0.27 18.79
C ASP A 225 12.41 -0.13 17.29
N PHE A 226 13.40 0.69 16.94
CA PHE A 226 13.90 0.79 15.56
C PHE A 226 14.38 -0.55 14.98
N LYS A 227 14.92 -1.46 15.81
CA LYS A 227 15.32 -2.80 15.35
C LYS A 227 14.14 -3.63 14.83
N ASP A 228 12.91 -3.30 15.26
CA ASP A 228 11.68 -4.06 14.98
C ASP A 228 10.77 -3.35 13.95
N ILE A 229 11.26 -2.32 13.23
CA ILE A 229 10.49 -1.52 12.27
C ILE A 229 9.67 -2.38 11.32
N SER A 230 10.28 -3.39 10.69
CA SER A 230 9.58 -4.23 9.71
C SER A 230 8.36 -4.92 10.33
N ASN A 231 8.51 -5.51 11.51
CA ASN A 231 7.43 -6.21 12.20
C ASN A 231 6.33 -5.24 12.65
N CYS A 232 6.75 -4.07 13.17
CA CYS A 232 5.83 -3.03 13.63
C CYS A 232 4.93 -2.51 12.49
N VAL A 233 5.54 -2.22 11.33
CA VAL A 233 4.81 -1.77 10.13
C VAL A 233 3.85 -2.85 9.62
N SER A 234 4.32 -4.10 9.51
CA SER A 234 3.49 -5.23 9.08
C SER A 234 2.25 -5.37 9.98
N LEU A 235 2.46 -5.41 11.29
CA LEU A 235 1.39 -5.62 12.26
C LEU A 235 0.40 -4.46 12.27
N ALA A 236 0.84 -3.21 12.15
CA ALA A 236 -0.04 -2.05 12.03
C ALA A 236 -0.92 -2.11 10.77
N LEU A 237 -0.32 -2.41 9.62
CA LEU A 237 -1.02 -2.49 8.34
C LEU A 237 -2.02 -3.65 8.32
N GLU A 238 -1.62 -4.83 8.80
CA GLU A 238 -2.52 -5.99 8.93
C GLU A 238 -3.70 -5.70 9.88
N THR A 239 -3.44 -5.02 10.99
CA THR A 239 -4.46 -4.71 12.01
C THR A 239 -5.57 -3.79 11.49
N ALA A 240 -5.27 -2.87 10.57
CA ALA A 240 -6.28 -2.02 9.95
C ALA A 240 -6.98 -2.68 8.75
N ARG A 241 -6.37 -3.69 8.13
CA ARG A 241 -7.01 -4.47 7.06
C ARG A 241 -7.99 -5.51 7.59
N LYS A 242 -7.86 -5.93 8.85
CA LYS A 242 -8.86 -6.80 9.48
C LYS A 242 -10.19 -6.04 9.57
N PRO A 243 -11.30 -6.57 9.02
CA PRO A 243 -12.60 -5.95 9.17
C PRO A 243 -12.91 -5.82 10.66
N GLY A 244 -13.30 -4.61 11.09
CA GLY A 244 -13.73 -4.40 12.47
C GLY A 244 -14.93 -5.29 12.77
N SER A 245 -14.85 -6.08 13.84
CA SER A 245 -16.03 -6.73 14.42
C SER A 245 -16.99 -5.61 14.84
N ARG A 246 -18.05 -5.40 14.05
CA ARG A 246 -19.16 -4.52 14.43
C ARG A 246 -19.94 -5.12 15.58
#